data_AF-A0A554JEE2-F1
#
_entry.id   AF-A0A554JEE2-F1
#
_cell.length_a   1.000
_cell.length_b   1.000
_cell.length_c   1.000
_cell.angle_alpha   90.00
_cell.angle_beta   90.00
_cell.angle_gamma   90.00
#
_symmetry.space_group_name_H-M   'P 1'
#
loop_
_entity.id
_entity.type
_entity.pdbx_description
1 polymer ?
#
loop_
_entity_poly.entity_id
_entity_poly.type
_entity_poly.pdbx_seq_one_letter_code
_entity_poly.pdbx_strand_id
1 'polypeptide(L)' 'MKKTQLKEIKGLEIKDLLAKVKKAKEDLAEAFMARSEGAKGSKDVKAIFKKRKDLARMMTILRQKKMLVELESRQKGNI' A
#
# COMPACT_ATOMS: atom_id res chain seq x y z
N MET A 1 7.37 -3.38 -6.62
CA MET A 1 7.07 -4.59 -5.84
C MET A 1 7.32 -5.82 -6.68
N LYS A 2 8.05 -6.79 -6.13
CA LYS A 2 8.28 -8.10 -6.75
C LYS A 2 7.02 -8.97 -6.67
N LYS A 3 6.90 -9.98 -7.54
CA LYS A 3 5.73 -10.88 -7.58
C LYS A 3 5.52 -11.64 -6.26
N THR A 4 6.59 -11.99 -5.56
CA THR A 4 6.57 -12.66 -4.24
C THR A 4 5.90 -11.79 -3.18
N GLN A 5 6.37 -10.55 -3.05
CA GLN A 5 5.80 -9.54 -2.14
C GLN A 5 4.33 -9.26 -2.43
N LEU A 6 3.91 -9.29 -3.70
CA LEU A 6 2.50 -9.13 -4.07
C LEU A 6 1.63 -10.27 -3.50
N LYS A 7 2.12 -11.51 -3.56
CA LYS A 7 1.39 -12.67 -3.01
C LYS A 7 1.27 -12.58 -1.49
N GLU A 8 2.36 -12.23 -0.82
CA GLU A 8 2.37 -12.01 0.63
C GLU A 8 1.34 -10.95 1.04
N ILE A 9 1.32 -9.79 0.38
CA ILE A 9 0.39 -8.70 0.67
C ILE A 9 -1.08 -9.11 0.48
N LYS A 10 -1.38 -9.95 -0.52
CA LYS A 10 -2.73 -10.48 -0.72
C LYS A 10 -3.15 -11.45 0.39
N GLY A 11 -2.22 -12.17 1.00
CA GLY A 11 -2.48 -13.10 2.09
C GLY A 11 -2.74 -12.43 3.45
N LEU A 12 -2.33 -11.17 3.63
CA LEU A 12 -2.50 -10.44 4.90
C LEU A 12 -3.96 -10.14 5.22
N GLU A 13 -4.31 -10.09 6.50
CA GLU A 13 -5.60 -9.57 6.94
C GLU A 13 -5.73 -8.06 6.67
N ILE A 14 -6.97 -7.56 6.66
CA ILE A 14 -7.26 -6.13 6.41
C ILE A 14 -6.53 -5.24 7.43
N LYS A 15 -6.47 -5.64 8.70
CA LYS A 15 -5.81 -4.89 9.77
C LYS A 15 -4.30 -4.76 9.53
N ASP A 16 -3.63 -5.87 9.20
CA ASP A 16 -2.20 -5.88 8.92
C ASP A 16 -1.86 -5.15 7.63
N LEU A 17 -2.72 -5.28 6.61
CA LEU A 17 -2.59 -4.56 5.37
C LEU A 17 -2.70 -3.04 5.58
N LEU A 18 -3.61 -2.59 6.46
CA LEU A 18 -3.72 -1.19 6.86
C LEU A 18 -2.45 -0.69 7.55
N ALA A 19 -1.89 -1.47 8.48
CA ALA A 19 -0.64 -1.13 9.15
C ALA A 19 0.51 -0.96 8.14
N LYS A 20 0.65 -1.91 7.19
CA LYS A 20 1.65 -1.80 6.12
C LYS A 20 1.40 -0.61 5.19
N VAL A 21 0.14 -0.29 4.87
CA VAL A 21 -0.20 0.90 4.06
C VAL A 21 0.18 2.19 4.78
N LYS A 22 -0.06 2.30 6.10
CA LYS A 22 0.35 3.47 6.90
C LYS A 22 1.86 3.65 6.87
N LYS A 23 2.61 2.59 7.18
CA LYS A 23 4.07 2.61 7.12
C LYS A 23 4.58 2.99 5.73
N ALA A 24 4.01 2.43 4.66
CA ALA A 24 4.40 2.77 3.30
C ALA A 24 4.08 4.23 2.90
N LYS A 25 3.10 4.88 3.55
CA LYS A 25 2.84 6.32 3.39
C LYS A 25 3.89 7.16 4.10
N GLU A 26 4.26 6.78 5.32
CA GLU A 26 5.32 7.44 6.10
C GLU A 26 6.66 7.34 5.36
N ASP A 27 7.04 6.13 4.92
CA ASP A 27 8.28 5.88 4.14
C ASP A 27 8.33 6.66 2.81
N LEU A 28 7.16 6.99 2.25
CA LEU A 28 7.05 7.79 1.03
C LEU A 28 7.17 9.29 1.36
N ALA A 29 6.51 9.75 2.41
CA ALA A 29 6.59 11.13 2.88
C ALA A 29 8.03 11.49 3.29
N GLU A 30 8.69 10.62 4.06
CA GLU A 30 10.10 10.78 4.43
C GLU A 30 11.00 10.85 3.18
N ALA A 31 10.75 10.01 2.18
CA ALA A 31 11.49 10.05 0.92
C ALA A 31 11.25 11.33 0.09
N PHE A 32 10.07 11.94 0.21
CA PHE A 32 9.80 13.25 -0.38
C PHE A 32 10.49 14.38 0.37
N MET A 33 10.49 14.36 1.70
CA MET A 33 11.15 15.36 2.56
C MET A 33 12.67 15.34 2.39
N ALA A 34 13.27 14.14 2.41
CA ALA A 34 14.70 13.96 2.16
C ALA A 34 15.13 14.46 0.77
N ARG A 35 14.20 14.47 -0.21
CA ARG A 35 14.42 15.05 -1.53
C ARG A 35 14.34 16.58 -1.52
N SER A 36 13.41 17.16 -0.78
CA SER A 36 13.21 18.62 -0.75
C SER A 36 14.29 19.36 0.04
N GLU A 37 14.85 18.76 1.09
CA GLU A 37 15.83 19.41 1.98
C GLU A 37 17.25 19.50 1.40
N GLY A 38 17.44 19.19 0.11
CA GLY A 38 18.71 19.37 -0.58
C GLY A 38 19.83 18.46 -0.06
N ALA A 39 19.50 17.44 0.75
CA ALA A 39 20.43 16.36 1.08
C ALA A 39 20.95 15.81 -0.25
N LYS A 40 22.26 15.91 -0.48
CA LYS A 40 22.98 15.60 -1.74
C LYS A 40 22.77 14.15 -2.27
N GLY A 41 21.85 13.37 -1.71
CA GLY A 41 21.68 11.94 -1.91
C GLY A 41 20.42 11.44 -2.65
N SER A 42 19.34 12.20 -2.82
CA SER A 42 18.13 11.63 -3.49
C SER A 42 18.15 11.76 -5.02
N LYS A 43 19.20 11.24 -5.67
CA LYS A 43 19.19 11.05 -7.13
C LYS A 43 18.18 10.00 -7.58
N ASP A 44 17.66 9.20 -6.64
CA ASP A 44 16.84 8.04 -6.97
C ASP A 44 15.34 8.34 -7.00
N VAL A 45 14.96 9.30 -7.86
CA VAL A 45 13.56 9.59 -8.21
C VAL A 45 12.81 8.30 -8.60
N LYS A 46 13.50 7.35 -9.23
CA LYS A 46 12.98 6.03 -9.57
C LYS A 46 12.55 5.24 -8.32
N ALA A 47 13.26 5.36 -7.20
CA ALA A 47 12.87 4.73 -5.94
C ALA A 47 11.57 5.32 -5.38
N ILE A 48 11.37 6.64 -5.46
CA ILE A 48 10.13 7.31 -5.05
C ILE A 48 8.96 6.84 -5.93
N PHE A 49 9.14 6.80 -7.25
CA PHE A 49 8.12 6.29 -8.16
C PHE A 49 7.77 4.82 -7.89
N LYS A 50 8.77 4.00 -7.57
CA LYS A 50 8.57 2.60 -7.19
C LYS A 50 7.78 2.48 -5.88
N LYS A 51 8.15 3.22 -4.84
CA LYS A 51 7.41 3.28 -3.55
C LYS A 51 5.95 3.71 -3.77
N ARG A 52 5.72 4.77 -4.57
CA ARG A 52 4.36 5.24 -4.91
C ARG A 52 3.54 4.19 -5.65
N LYS A 53 4.14 3.50 -6.63
CA LYS A 53 3.47 2.41 -7.37
C LYS A 53 3.12 1.24 -6.46
N ASP A 54 3.99 0.94 -5.51
CA ASP A 54 3.79 -0.16 -4.55
C ASP A 54 2.68 0.19 -3.56
N LEU A 55 2.67 1.40 -3.02
CA LEU A 55 1.58 1.94 -2.19
C LEU A 55 0.23 1.89 -2.92
N ALA A 56 0.18 2.32 -4.19
CA ALA A 56 -1.05 2.28 -4.98
C ALA A 56 -1.60 0.85 -5.10
N ARG A 57 -0.74 -0.13 -5.38
CA ARG A 57 -1.14 -1.55 -5.46
C ARG A 57 -1.67 -2.08 -4.13
N MET A 58 -1.04 -1.71 -3.01
CA MET A 58 -1.52 -2.10 -1.68
C MET A 58 -2.89 -1.51 -1.38
N MET A 59 -3.12 -0.24 -1.75
CA MET A 59 -4.44 0.40 -1.60
C MET A 59 -5.51 -0.26 -2.47
N THR A 60 -5.18 -0.68 -3.70
CA THR A 60 -6.11 -1.45 -4.54
C THR A 60 -6.51 -2.77 -3.89
N ILE A 61 -5.55 -3.54 -3.37
CA ILE A 61 -5.82 -4.81 -2.69
C ILE A 61 -6.68 -4.57 -1.45
N LEU A 62 -6.38 -3.52 -0.68
CA LEU A 62 -7.17 -3.15 0.49
C LEU A 62 -8.62 -2.83 0.11
N ARG A 63 -8.84 -2.06 -0.97
CA ARG A 63 -10.21 -1.76 -1.44
C ARG A 63 -10.92 -3.02 -1.90
N GLN A 64 -10.25 -3.90 -2.64
CA GLN A 64 -10.80 -5.19 -3.06
C GLN A 64 -11.25 -6.05 -1.87
N LYS A 65 -10.42 -6.16 -0.83
CA LYS A 65 -10.78 -6.89 0.39
C LYS A 65 -11.99 -6.28 1.11
N LYS A 66 -12.05 -4.95 1.22
CA LYS A 66 -13.21 -4.26 1.81
C LYS A 66 -14.49 -4.51 1.01
N MET A 67 -14.42 -4.45 -0.33
CA MET A 67 -15.57 -4.75 -1.19
C MET A 67 -16.06 -6.19 -1.01
N LEU A 68 -15.17 -7.16 -0.84
CA LEU A 68 -15.57 -8.55 -0.56
C LEU A 68 -16.34 -8.66 0.76
N VAL A 69 -15.85 -8.02 1.83
CA VAL A 69 -16.55 -7.98 3.12
C VAL A 69 -17.92 -7.31 3.00
N GLU A 70 -18.00 -6.19 2.28
CA GLU A 70 -19.27 -5.50 1.99
C GLU A 70 -20.24 -6.43 1.23
N LEU A 71 -19.78 -7.18 0.22
CA LEU A 71 -20.61 -8.12 -0.53
C LEU A 71 -21.10 -9.30 0.33
N GLU A 72 -20.21 -9.89 1.14
CA GLU A 72 -20.56 -10.97 2.07
C GLU A 72 -21.61 -10.52 3.10
N SER A 73 -21.47 -9.30 3.63
CA SER A 73 -22.47 -8.74 4.55
C SER A 73 -23.84 -8.54 3.89
N ARG A 74 -23.87 -8.12 2.62
CA ARG A 74 -25.11 -7.95 1.85
C ARG A 74 -25.78 -9.28 1.52
N GLN A 75 -25.01 -10.31 1.19
CA GLN A 75 -25.55 -11.65 0.97
C GLN A 75 -26.13 -12.26 2.25
N LYS A 76 -25.46 -12.06 3.40
CA LYS A 76 -25.95 -12.56 4.69
C LYS A 76 -27.19 -11.83 5.21
N GLY A 77 -27.39 -10.57 4.84
CA GLY A 77 -28.60 -9.80 5.19
C GLY A 77 -29.80 -10.02 4.26
N ASN A 78 -29.64 -10.80 3.18
CA ASN A 78 -30.68 -11.13 2.21
C ASN A 78 -31.24 -12.56 2.40
N ILE A 79 -31.11 -13.13 3.61
CA ILE A 79 -31.71 -14.40 4.04
C ILE A 79 -32.75 -14.10 5.12
#